data_AF-A0A655A4Y6-F1
#
_entry.id   AF-A0A655A4Y6-F1
#
_cell.length_a   1.000
_cell.length_b   1.000
_cell.length_c   1.000
_cell.angle_alpha   90.00
_cell.angle_beta   90.00
_cell.angle_gamma   90.00
#
_symmetry.space_group_name_H-M   'P 1'
#
loop_
_entity.id
_entity.type
_entity.pdbx_description
1 polymer ?
#
loop_
_entity_poly.entity_id
_entity_poly.type
_entity_poly.pdbx_seq_one_letter_code
_entity_poly.pdbx_strand_id
1 'polypeptide(L)'
;MRDQLQASGIPKANYIGQDGLYGRSDLAGLNLAQYPSILVELGNMKNPADSALMESAEGRQKYANALVRGVAGFLATQGQAR
;
A
#
# COMPACT_ATOMS: atom_id res chain seq x y z
N MET A 1 5.17 3.95 -2.87
CA MET A 1 4.34 2.80 -2.46
C MET A 1 3.39 2.33 -3.55
N ARG A 2 2.36 3.11 -3.94
CA ARG A 2 1.38 2.75 -4.99
C ARG A 2 2.02 2.10 -6.23
N ASP A 3 3.04 2.73 -6.81
CA ASP A 3 3.67 2.24 -8.05
C ASP A 3 4.28 0.84 -7.88
N GLN A 4 4.80 0.51 -6.70
CA GLN A 4 5.35 -0.82 -6.43
C GLN A 4 4.27 -1.87 -6.19
N LEU A 5 3.12 -1.51 -5.62
CA LEU A 5 1.94 -2.39 -5.57
C LEU A 5 1.46 -2.71 -6.99
N GLN A 6 1.29 -1.68 -7.83
CA GLN A 6 0.86 -1.83 -9.22
C GLN A 6 1.87 -2.64 -10.05
N ALA A 7 3.17 -2.34 -9.95
CA ALA A 7 4.22 -3.09 -10.62
C ALA A 7 4.35 -4.55 -10.12
N SER A 8 3.78 -4.88 -8.96
CA SER A 8 3.70 -6.25 -8.44
C SER A 8 2.39 -6.95 -8.84
N GLY A 9 1.61 -6.35 -9.74
CA GLY A 9 0.35 -6.89 -10.25
C GLY A 9 -0.78 -6.87 -9.21
N ILE A 10 -0.73 -5.96 -8.23
CA ILE A 10 -1.85 -5.67 -7.33
C ILE A 10 -2.59 -4.47 -7.92
N PRO A 11 -3.86 -4.60 -8.34
CA PRO A 11 -4.59 -3.53 -9.00
C PRO A 11 -4.87 -2.37 -8.04
N LYS A 12 -5.04 -1.17 -8.61
CA LYS A 12 -5.56 -0.01 -7.85
C LYS A 12 -7.02 -0.29 -7.47
N ALA A 13 -7.46 0.20 -6.32
CA ALA A 13 -8.85 0.11 -5.91
C ALA A 13 -9.76 0.76 -6.98
N ASN A 14 -10.87 0.09 -7.31
CA ASN A 14 -11.88 0.58 -8.27
C ASN A 14 -13.13 1.13 -7.58
N TYR A 15 -13.09 1.32 -6.25
CA TYR A 15 -14.24 1.67 -5.43
C TYR A 15 -14.01 2.85 -4.45
N ILE A 16 -12.76 3.30 -4.27
CA ILE A 16 -12.43 4.42 -3.38
C ILE A 16 -11.10 5.08 -3.76
N GLY A 17 -10.98 6.39 -3.50
CA GLY A 17 -9.80 7.18 -3.83
C GLY A 17 -9.67 7.48 -5.32
N GLN A 18 -8.53 8.04 -5.71
CA GLN A 18 -8.18 8.34 -7.10
C GLN A 18 -6.82 7.72 -7.41
N ASP A 19 -6.77 6.88 -8.44
CA ASP A 19 -5.53 6.24 -8.90
C ASP A 19 -4.74 5.52 -7.79
N GLY A 20 -5.45 4.84 -6.88
CA GLY A 20 -4.84 4.09 -5.78
C GLY A 20 -4.22 4.98 -4.70
N LEU A 21 -4.56 6.27 -4.66
CA LEU A 21 -4.19 7.23 -3.63
C LEU A 21 -5.44 7.84 -3.02
N TYR A 22 -5.40 8.07 -1.70
CA TYR A 22 -6.53 8.67 -0.99
C TYR A 22 -6.05 9.58 0.13
N GLY A 23 -5.95 10.88 -0.17
CA GLY A 23 -5.68 11.92 0.82
C GLY A 23 -6.93 12.19 1.66
N ARG A 24 -6.78 12.21 2.99
CA ARG A 24 -7.90 12.29 3.94
C ARG A 24 -7.41 12.81 5.30
N SER A 25 -8.30 13.44 6.06
CA SER A 25 -7.99 14.14 7.32
C SER A 25 -8.66 13.53 8.56
N ASP A 26 -9.29 12.37 8.40
CA ASP A 26 -10.11 11.71 9.43
C ASP A 26 -9.39 10.54 10.12
N LEU A 27 -8.12 10.29 9.78
CA LEU A 27 -7.31 9.21 10.37
C LEU A 27 -6.32 9.77 11.40
N ALA A 28 -6.62 9.61 12.68
CA ALA A 28 -5.79 10.10 13.78
C ALA A 28 -4.31 9.66 13.68
N GLY A 29 -4.06 8.40 13.27
CA GLY A 29 -2.71 7.87 13.11
C GLY A 29 -1.88 8.58 12.03
N LEU A 30 -2.52 9.10 10.98
CA LEU A 30 -1.83 9.91 9.97
C LEU A 30 -1.73 11.37 10.40
N ASN A 31 -2.79 11.91 11.01
CA ASN A 31 -2.83 13.31 11.46
C ASN A 31 -1.74 13.63 12.49
N LEU A 32 -1.33 12.65 13.30
CA LEU A 32 -0.33 12.82 14.37
C LEU A 32 1.10 12.41 13.95
N ALA A 33 1.31 11.99 12.70
CA ALA A 33 2.62 11.52 12.25
C ALA A 33 3.63 12.69 12.16
N GLN A 34 4.78 12.54 12.84
CA GLN A 34 5.90 13.50 12.80
C GLN A 34 6.99 13.11 11.78
N TYR A 35 6.83 11.96 11.12
CA TYR A 35 7.73 11.40 10.13
C TYR A 35 6.93 10.94 8.89
N PRO A 36 7.57 10.70 7.72
CA PRO A 36 6.87 10.17 6.56
C PRO A 36 6.05 8.93 6.90
N SER A 37 4.73 9.01 6.68
CA SER A 37 3.78 7.97 7.07
C SER A 37 2.71 7.78 6.00
N ILE A 38 2.30 6.54 5.81
CA ILE A 38 1.20 6.13 4.94
C ILE A 38 0.42 5.01 5.61
N LEU A 39 -0.88 4.92 5.30
CA LEU A 39 -1.70 3.74 5.58
C LEU A 39 -2.00 3.06 4.25
N VAL A 40 -1.78 1.74 4.17
CA VAL A 40 -2.04 0.95 2.96
C VAL A 40 -3.19 -0.01 3.21
N GLU A 41 -4.33 0.28 2.60
CA GLU A 41 -5.42 -0.67 2.45
C GLU A 41 -5.09 -1.60 1.27
N LEU A 42 -4.77 -2.88 1.56
CA LEU A 42 -4.25 -3.82 0.56
C LEU A 42 -5.31 -4.41 -0.38
N GLY A 43 -6.59 -4.28 -0.03
CA GLY A 43 -7.71 -4.78 -0.82
C GLY A 43 -9.00 -4.76 -0.02
N ASN A 44 -10.07 -5.29 -0.61
CA ASN A 44 -11.38 -5.37 0.01
C ASN A 44 -11.65 -6.79 0.51
N MET A 45 -11.67 -7.02 1.83
CA MET A 45 -11.97 -8.35 2.40
C MET A 45 -13.38 -8.88 2.07
N LYS A 46 -14.28 -8.02 1.54
CA LYS A 46 -15.61 -8.45 1.04
C LYS A 46 -15.59 -8.85 -0.44
N ASN A 47 -14.50 -8.58 -1.15
CA ASN A 47 -14.29 -9.03 -2.52
C ASN A 47 -13.68 -10.46 -2.50
N PRO A 48 -14.29 -11.45 -3.18
CA PRO A 48 -13.81 -12.83 -3.15
C PRO A 48 -12.36 -13.03 -3.65
N ALA A 49 -11.90 -12.23 -4.62
CA ALA A 49 -10.55 -12.36 -5.14
C ALA A 49 -9.51 -11.83 -4.15
N ASP A 50 -9.79 -10.67 -3.54
CA ASP A 50 -8.92 -10.08 -2.54
C ASP A 50 -8.90 -10.92 -1.26
N SER A 51 -10.05 -11.40 -0.79
CA SER A 51 -10.15 -12.25 0.41
C SER A 51 -9.39 -13.56 0.24
N ALA A 52 -9.53 -14.24 -0.90
CA ALA A 52 -8.78 -15.45 -1.20
C ALA A 52 -7.26 -15.22 -1.14
N LEU A 53 -6.77 -14.10 -1.68
CA LEU A 53 -5.36 -13.73 -1.57
C LEU A 53 -4.96 -13.45 -0.12
N MET A 54 -5.76 -12.71 0.64
CA MET A 54 -5.46 -12.38 2.04
C MET A 54 -5.46 -13.61 2.97
N GLU A 55 -6.29 -14.61 2.68
CA GLU A 55 -6.41 -15.84 3.46
C GLU A 55 -5.28 -16.85 3.13
N SER A 56 -4.74 -16.81 1.91
CA SER A 56 -3.60 -17.65 1.52
C SER A 56 -2.25 -17.16 2.07
N ALA A 57 -1.33 -18.08 2.35
CA ALA A 57 0.02 -17.73 2.77
C ALA A 57 0.79 -17.03 1.64
N GLU A 58 0.64 -17.52 0.41
CA GLU A 58 1.29 -17.02 -0.79
C GLU A 58 0.81 -15.61 -1.14
N GLY A 59 -0.50 -15.34 -1.01
CA GLY A 59 -1.07 -14.02 -1.24
C GLY A 59 -0.62 -13.00 -0.20
N ARG A 60 -0.56 -13.37 1.09
CA ARG A 60 0.05 -12.52 2.13
C ARG A 60 1.52 -12.22 1.83
N GLN A 61 2.29 -13.22 1.37
CA GLN A 61 3.69 -13.01 0.98
C GLN A 61 3.81 -12.11 -0.24
N LYS A 62 2.91 -12.21 -1.22
CA LYS A 62 2.85 -11.32 -2.38
C LYS A 62 2.63 -9.86 -1.94
N TYR A 63 1.69 -9.59 -1.05
CA TYR A 63 1.48 -8.25 -0.49
C TYR A 63 2.72 -7.73 0.25
N ALA A 64 3.32 -8.56 1.11
CA ALA A 64 4.51 -8.21 1.87
C ALA A 64 5.69 -7.84 0.95
N ASN A 65 5.94 -8.64 -0.09
CA ASN A 65 7.01 -8.36 -1.06
C ASN A 65 6.81 -7.00 -1.76
N ALA A 66 5.58 -6.69 -2.16
CA ALA A 66 5.26 -5.42 -2.81
C ALA A 66 5.44 -4.22 -1.85
N LEU A 67 5.02 -4.37 -0.59
CA LEU A 67 5.22 -3.37 0.45
C LEU A 67 6.71 -3.10 0.70
N VAL A 68 7.52 -4.16 0.85
CA VAL A 68 8.97 -4.04 1.07
C VAL A 68 9.65 -3.32 -0.09
N ARG A 69 9.30 -3.65 -1.35
CA ARG A 69 9.79 -2.91 -2.52
C ARG A 69 9.41 -1.43 -2.46
N GLY A 70 8.17 -1.13 -2.05
CA GLY A 70 7.68 0.23 -1.86
C GLY A 70 8.46 1.02 -0.81
N VAL A 71 8.76 0.41 0.34
CA VAL A 71 9.54 1.03 1.43
C VAL A 71 11.00 1.20 1.00
N ALA A 72 11.63 0.15 0.46
CA ALA A 72 13.02 0.21 0.00
C ALA A 72 13.22 1.28 -1.09
N GLY A 73 12.28 1.37 -2.04
CA GLY A 73 12.30 2.40 -3.07
C GLY A 73 12.22 3.82 -2.49
N PHE A 74 11.35 4.07 -1.50
CA PHE A 74 11.29 5.37 -0.83
C PHE A 74 12.58 5.68 -0.05
N LEU A 75 13.12 4.72 0.70
CA LEU A 75 14.37 4.95 1.44
C LEU A 75 15.55 5.27 0.51
N ALA A 76 15.61 4.63 -0.66
CA ALA A 76 16.64 4.93 -1.66
C ALA A 76 16.56 6.38 -2.18
N THR A 77 15.36 6.95 -2.35
CA THR A 77 15.22 8.36 -2.77
C THR A 77 15.64 9.33 -1.67
N GLN A 78 15.44 8.97 -0.40
CA GLN A 78 15.88 9.80 0.73
C GLN A 78 17.41 9.84 0.87
N GLY A 79 18.10 8.74 0.55
CA GLY A 79 19.57 8.69 0.55
C GLY A 79 20.22 9.57 -0.52
N GLN A 80 19.51 9.85 -1.61
CA GLN A 80 19.97 10.74 -2.70
C GLN A 80 19.71 12.22 -2.40
N ALA A 81 18.81 12.54 -1.47
CA ALA A 81 18.47 13.90 -1.08
C ALA A 81 19.38 14.47 0.02
N ARG A 82 20.35 13.70 0.50
CA ARG A 82 21.40 14.11 1.45
C ARG A 82 22.71 14.32 0.71
#